data_AF-A0A4R3RFP0-F1
#
_entry.id   AF-A0A4R3RFP0-F1
#
_cell.length_a   1.000
_cell.length_b   1.000
_cell.length_c   1.000
_cell.angle_alpha   90.00
_cell.angle_beta   90.00
_cell.angle_gamma   90.00
#
_symmetry.space_group_name_H-M   'P 1'
#
loop_
_entity.id
_entity.type
_entity.pdbx_description
1 polymer ?
#
loop_
_entity_poly.entity_id
_entity_poly.type
_entity_poly.pdbx_seq_one_letter_code
_entity_poly.pdbx_strand_id
1 'polypeptide(L)' 'MNYTYLHRLYAKRAELESKLELHDARNCFGDEELEDGTQSDLRERLNEISEEIAAMEQSPGR' A
#
# COMPACT_ATOMS: atom_id res chain seq x y z
N MET A 1 12.10 18.78 -3.48
CA MET A 1 11.42 17.47 -3.59
C MET A 1 12.46 16.37 -3.38
N ASN A 2 12.27 15.46 -2.42
CA ASN A 2 13.23 14.39 -2.14
C ASN A 2 12.91 13.16 -3.01
N TYR A 3 13.47 13.12 -4.22
CA TYR A 3 13.22 12.05 -5.19
C TYR A 3 13.58 10.65 -4.68
N THR A 4 14.62 10.52 -3.86
CA THR A 4 14.99 9.26 -3.23
C THR A 4 13.93 8.76 -2.25
N TYR A 5 13.34 9.68 -1.49
CA TYR A 5 12.25 9.36 -0.56
C TYR A 5 10.96 8.99 -1.30
N LEU A 6 10.60 9.75 -2.34
CA LEU A 6 9.47 9.44 -3.21
C LEU A 6 9.61 8.05 -3.86
N HIS A 7 10.80 7.72 -4.37
CA HIS A 7 11.07 6.40 -4.93
C HIS A 7 10.90 5.27 -3.90
N ARG A 8 11.34 5.49 -2.65
CA ARG A 8 11.12 4.52 -1.56
C ARG A 8 9.65 4.32 -1.25
N LEU A 9 8.83 5.37 -1.32
CA LEU A 9 7.40 5.27 -1.09
C LEU A 9 6.70 4.49 -2.20
N TYR A 10 7.07 4.70 -3.47
CA TYR A 10 6.57 3.85 -4.56
C TYR A 10 6.99 2.39 -4.41
N ALA A 11 8.24 2.11 -4.04
CA ALA A 11 8.70 0.74 -3.80
C ALA A 11 7.90 0.08 -2.65
N LYS A 12 7.65 0.81 -1.57
CA LYS A 12 6.86 0.34 -0.43
C LYS A 12 5.40 0.10 -0.81
N ARG A 13 4.81 0.97 -1.64
CA ARG A 13 3.46 0.78 -2.17
C ARG A 13 3.35 -0.52 -2.98
N ALA A 14 4.27 -0.75 -3.92
CA ALA A 14 4.29 -1.96 -4.74
C ALA A 14 4.45 -3.24 -3.90
N GLU A 15 5.26 -3.19 -2.83
CA GLU A 15 5.40 -4.31 -1.89
C GLU A 15 4.07 -4.64 -1.19
N LEU A 16 3.33 -3.62 -0.75
CA LEU A 16 2.03 -3.81 -0.08
C LEU A 16 0.94 -4.29 -1.04
N GLU A 17 0.92 -3.79 -2.27
CA GLU A 17 0.01 -4.25 -3.33
C GLU A 17 0.25 -5.73 -3.65
N SER A 18 1.52 -6.15 -3.76
CA SER A 18 1.86 -7.56 -3.96
C SER A 18 1.45 -8.45 -2.79
N LYS A 19 1.58 -7.96 -1.54
CA LYS A 19 1.10 -8.69 -0.35
C LYS A 19 -0.42 -8.86 -0.34
N LEU A 20 -1.17 -7.83 -0.75
CA LEU A 20 -2.62 -7.93 -0.90
C LEU A 20 -3.01 -8.92 -1.98
N GLU A 21 -2.35 -8.90 -3.14
CA GLU A 21 -2.63 -9.84 -4.23
C GLU A 21 -2.41 -11.30 -3.79
N LEU A 22 -1.33 -11.56 -3.05
CA LEU A 22 -1.06 -12.88 -2.47
C LEU A 22 -2.12 -13.29 -1.42
N HIS A 23 -2.59 -12.34 -0.62
CA HIS A 23 -3.65 -12.57 0.38
C HIS A 23 -4.99 -12.88 -0.29
N ASP A 24 -5.39 -12.10 -1.29
CA ASP A 24 -6.62 -12.29 -2.06
C ASP A 24 -6.58 -13.63 -2.82
N ALA A 25 -5.46 -13.98 -3.46
CA ALA A 25 -5.28 -15.27 -4.13
C ALA A 25 -5.36 -16.47 -3.15
N ARG A 26 -4.92 -16.29 -1.91
CA ARG A 26 -4.98 -17.31 -0.85
C ARG A 26 -6.40 -17.47 -0.28
N ASN A 27 -7.16 -16.38 -0.17
CA ASN A 27 -8.56 -16.42 0.25
C ASN A 27 -9.50 -16.97 -0.83
N CYS A 28 -9.09 -17.04 -2.10
CA CYS A 28 -9.89 -17.65 -3.17
C CYS A 28 -10.15 -19.17 -3.02
N PHE A 29 -9.46 -19.89 -2.12
CA PHE A 29 -9.54 -21.35 -2.01
C PHE A 29 -9.86 -21.89 -0.60
N GLY A 30 -10.14 -21.03 0.38
CA GLY A 30 -10.38 -21.44 1.78
C GLY A 30 -11.71 -20.94 2.32
N ASP A 31 -12.62 -21.88 2.59
CA ASP A 31 -13.83 -21.68 3.39
C ASP A 31 -13.46 -21.12 4.79
N GLU A 32 -14.27 -20.16 5.25
CA GLU A 32 -14.24 -19.49 6.57
C GLU A 32 -13.26 -18.31 6.70
N GLU A 33 -13.72 -17.15 6.19
CA GLU A 33 -13.15 -15.82 6.38
C GLU A 33 -13.07 -15.43 7.87
N LEU A 34 -11.94 -15.74 8.52
CA LEU A 34 -11.45 -14.87 9.58
C LEU A 34 -10.64 -13.76 8.90
N GLU A 35 -11.31 -12.64 8.61
CA GLU A 35 -10.63 -11.39 8.27
C GLU A 35 -9.80 -10.98 9.50
N ASP A 36 -8.55 -11.46 9.58
CA ASP A 36 -7.63 -11.28 10.71
C ASP A 36 -7.05 -9.85 10.78
N GLY A 37 -7.83 -8.84 10.35
CA GLY A 37 -7.44 -7.43 10.25
C GLY A 37 -6.38 -7.12 9.18
N THR A 38 -5.59 -8.12 8.77
CA THR A 38 -4.40 -7.97 7.92
C THR A 38 -4.71 -7.30 6.57
N GLN A 39 -5.82 -7.63 5.92
CA GLN A 39 -6.20 -7.00 4.64
C GLN A 39 -6.58 -5.53 4.84
N SER A 40 -7.31 -5.23 5.93
CA SER A 40 -7.71 -3.89 6.31
C SER A 40 -6.49 -3.02 6.70
N ASP A 41 -5.55 -3.55 7.49
CA ASP A 41 -4.28 -2.89 7.82
C ASP A 41 -3.43 -2.61 6.56
N LEU A 42 -3.33 -3.57 5.63
CA LEU A 42 -2.59 -3.39 4.38
C LEU A 42 -3.21 -2.30 3.50
N ARG A 43 -4.55 -2.25 3.43
CA ARG A 43 -5.29 -1.21 2.69
C ARG A 43 -5.14 0.17 3.32
N GLU A 44 -5.25 0.26 4.65
CA GLU A 44 -5.03 1.51 5.37
C GLU A 44 -3.62 2.04 5.10
N ARG A 45 -2.62 1.17 5.20
CA ARG A 45 -1.22 1.53 4.96
C ARG A 45 -0.95 1.97 3.52
N LEU A 46 -1.64 1.37 2.55
CA LEU A 46 -1.60 1.79 1.15
C LEU A 46 -2.22 3.16 0.93
N ASN A 47 -3.33 3.44 1.62
CA ASN A 47 -3.98 4.74 1.56
C ASN A 47 -3.06 5.84 2.10
N GLU A 48 -2.47 5.64 3.29
CA GLU A 48 -1.51 6.58 3.88
C GLU A 48 -0.34 6.90 2.93
N ILE A 49 0.28 5.87 2.35
CA ILE A 49 1.42 6.03 1.43
C ILE A 49 0.99 6.74 0.15
N SER A 50 -0.21 6.47 -0.34
CA SER A 50 -0.74 7.12 -1.55
C SER A 50 -1.03 8.60 -1.32
N GLU A 51 -1.59 8.95 -0.16
CA GLU A 51 -1.79 10.35 0.25
C GLU A 51 -0.46 11.08 0.41
N GLU A 52 0.55 10.43 0.99
CA GLU A 52 1.89 11.01 1.15
C GLU A 52 2.59 11.25 -0.20
N ILE A 53 2.50 10.29 -1.13
CA ILE A 53 2.96 10.45 -2.51
C ILE A 53 2.27 11.64 -3.16
N ALA A 54 0.93 11.69 -3.10
CA ALA A 54 0.15 12.78 -3.68
C ALA A 54 0.53 14.14 -3.09
N ALA A 55 0.72 14.24 -1.78
CA ALA A 55 1.12 15.48 -1.11
C ALA A 55 2.51 15.95 -1.55
N MET A 56 3.46 15.02 -1.75
CA MET A 56 4.79 15.36 -2.27
C MET A 56 4.76 15.76 -3.74
N GLU A 57 3.99 15.05 -4.58
CA GLU A 57 3.82 15.35 -6.01
C GLU A 57 3.12 16.70 -6.23
N GLN A 58 2.13 17.02 -5.39
CA GLN A 58 1.42 18.29 -5.37
C GLN A 58 2.19 19.42 -4.68
N SER A 59 3.34 19.12 -4.07
CA SER A 59 4.28 20.12 -3.56
C SER A 59 5.47 20.29 -4.53
N PRO A 60 5.27 20.86 -5.74
CA PRO A 60 6.38 21.38 -6.50
C PRO A 60 6.99 22.49 -5.63
N GLY A 61 8.29 22.39 -5.37
CA GLY A 61 8.99 23.26 -4.43
C GLY A 61 8.60 24.73 -4.62
N ARG A 62 8.27 25.39 -3.51
CA ARG A 62 8.24 26.84 -3.44
C ARG A 62 9.66 27.39 -3.52
#